data_AF-A0A7R9CN97-F1
#
_entry.id   AF-A0A7R9CN97-F1
#
_cell.length_a   1.000
_cell.length_b   1.000
_cell.length_c   1.000
_cell.angle_alpha   90.00
_cell.angle_beta   90.00
_cell.angle_gamma   90.00
#
_symmetry.space_group_name_H-M   'P 1'
#
loop_
_entity.id
_entity.type
_entity.pdbx_description
1 polymer ?
#
loop_
_entity_poly.entity_id
_entity_poly.type
_entity_poly.pdbx_seq_one_letter_code
_entity_poly.pdbx_strand_id
1 'polypeptide(L)'
;MSLRASGRNFELSHSRSGVDSVNISCKAEGLFPEPKMVLFKDPDRKDKTGMEGVVVETASKEGVYDIKATKIIEYDDLQSTTMFDCELRIPEANYVVRKSIVYYPADDEDIVLSYVRGDC
;
A
#
# COMPACT_ATOMS: atom_id res chain seq x y z
N MET A 1 29.08 -14.40 5.47
CA MET A 1 28.55 -13.06 5.14
C MET A 1 27.03 -13.12 5.19
N SER A 2 26.38 -12.31 6.03
CA SER A 2 24.92 -12.20 6.05
C SER A 2 24.51 -11.04 5.14
N LEU A 3 24.04 -11.33 3.93
CA LEU A 3 23.35 -10.34 3.09
C LEU A 3 22.04 -9.98 3.78
N ARG A 4 22.02 -8.86 4.50
CA ARG A 4 20.78 -8.28 5.01
C ARG A 4 20.17 -7.47 3.87
N ALA A 5 19.01 -7.87 3.38
CA ALA A 5 18.11 -7.01 2.62
C ALA A 5 17.64 -5.89 3.56
N SER A 6 18.49 -4.88 3.77
CA SER A 6 18.20 -3.76 4.65
C SER A 6 17.39 -2.74 3.87
N GLY A 7 16.10 -3.00 3.65
CA GLY A 7 15.17 -1.95 3.23
C GLY A 7 15.15 -0.89 4.33
N ARG A 8 15.88 0.21 4.14
CA ARG A 8 16.11 1.18 5.20
C ARG A 8 14.82 1.92 5.55
N ASN A 9 13.90 2.05 4.59
CA ASN A 9 12.64 2.78 4.71
C ASN A 9 11.53 2.13 3.87
N PHE A 10 11.05 0.94 4.26
CA PHE A 10 9.82 0.41 3.65
C PHE A 10 8.60 1.08 4.29
N GLU A 11 7.82 1.85 3.53
CA GLU A 11 6.66 2.61 4.01
C GLU A 11 5.48 2.44 3.06
N LEU A 12 4.29 2.27 3.63
CA LEU A 12 3.02 2.31 2.92
C LEU A 12 2.17 3.40 3.58
N SER A 13 1.69 4.35 2.79
CA SER A 13 0.88 5.47 3.27
C SER A 13 -0.19 5.84 2.25
N HIS A 14 -1.20 6.56 2.72
CA HIS A 14 -2.23 7.17 1.89
C HIS A 14 -2.23 8.68 2.10
N SER A 15 -2.57 9.43 1.07
CA SER A 15 -2.72 10.88 1.14
C SER A 15 -3.85 11.35 0.24
N ARG A 16 -4.48 12.48 0.58
CA ARG A 16 -5.48 13.09 -0.29
C ARG A 16 -4.82 13.57 -1.58
N SER A 17 -5.41 13.22 -2.72
CA SER A 17 -4.98 13.63 -4.05
C SER A 17 -6.14 14.34 -4.75
N GLY A 18 -5.96 15.60 -5.14
CA GLY A 18 -7.06 16.37 -5.74
C GLY A 18 -8.27 16.58 -4.81
N VAL A 19 -9.45 16.72 -5.41
CA VAL A 19 -10.70 16.99 -4.69
C VAL A 19 -11.30 15.69 -4.14
N ASP A 20 -11.42 14.65 -4.98
CA ASP A 20 -12.11 13.40 -4.65
C ASP A 20 -11.31 12.12 -4.91
N SER A 21 -10.00 12.15 -4.68
CA SER A 21 -9.18 10.95 -4.80
C SER A 21 -8.18 10.79 -3.66
N VAL A 22 -7.77 9.54 -3.45
CA VAL A 22 -6.74 9.14 -2.51
C VAL A 22 -5.57 8.58 -3.30
N ASN A 23 -4.38 9.04 -2.95
CA ASN A 23 -3.14 8.47 -3.43
C ASN A 23 -2.64 7.45 -2.42
N ILE A 24 -2.56 6.19 -2.84
CA ILE A 24 -1.88 5.13 -2.13
C ILE A 24 -0.44 5.08 -2.64
N SER A 25 0.51 5.33 -1.73
CA SER A 25 1.94 5.36 -2.04
C SER A 25 2.68 4.35 -1.17
N CYS A 26 3.38 3.45 -1.83
CA CYS A 26 4.30 2.51 -1.20
C CYS A 26 5.72 2.80 -1.68
N LYS A 27 6.68 2.93 -0.77
CA LYS A 27 8.06 3.26 -1.10
C LYS A 27 9.04 2.39 -0.31
N ALA A 28 10.15 2.05 -0.93
CA ALA A 28 11.26 1.35 -0.29
C ALA A 28 12.58 1.80 -0.90
N GLU A 29 13.59 1.98 -0.05
CA GLU A 29 14.88 2.55 -0.43
C GLU A 29 16.05 1.67 0.01
N GLY A 30 17.14 1.73 -0.75
CA GLY A 30 18.39 1.04 -0.43
C GLY A 30 18.32 -0.48 -0.57
N LEU A 31 17.56 -0.97 -1.55
CA LEU A 31 17.32 -2.39 -1.78
C LEU A 31 18.39 -2.99 -2.69
N PHE A 32 18.74 -4.24 -2.43
CA PHE A 32 19.64 -5.02 -3.27
C PHE A 32 19.40 -6.51 -3.01
N PRO A 33 19.39 -7.39 -4.03
CA PRO A 33 19.33 -7.12 -5.49
C PRO A 33 18.04 -6.42 -5.96
N GLU A 34 17.77 -6.43 -7.28
CA GLU A 34 16.64 -5.72 -7.90
C GLU A 34 15.28 -6.11 -7.27
N PRO A 35 14.53 -5.15 -6.69
CA PRO A 35 13.28 -5.42 -6.03
C PRO A 35 12.08 -5.40 -6.98
N LYS A 36 11.00 -6.08 -6.59
CA LYS A 36 9.68 -6.02 -7.22
C LYS A 36 8.63 -5.63 -6.20
N MET A 37 7.69 -4.78 -6.59
CA MET A 37 6.64 -4.28 -5.73
C MET A 37 5.27 -4.53 -6.36
N VAL A 38 4.33 -5.01 -5.56
CA VAL A 38 2.93 -5.24 -5.98
C VAL A 38 2.01 -4.65 -4.92
N LEU A 39 1.02 -3.88 -5.37
CA LEU A 39 -0.02 -3.31 -4.51
C LEU A 39 -1.32 -4.10 -4.71
N PHE A 40 -1.96 -4.48 -3.62
CA PHE A 40 -3.20 -5.23 -3.58
C PHE A 40 -4.29 -4.40 -2.89
N LYS A 41 -5.52 -4.52 -3.38
CA LYS A 41 -6.74 -3.99 -2.75
C LYS A 41 -7.57 -5.19 -2.27
N ASP A 42 -8.03 -5.15 -1.03
CA ASP A 42 -8.78 -6.22 -0.37
C ASP A 42 -8.11 -7.61 -0.51
N PRO A 43 -6.91 -7.80 0.05
CA PRO A 43 -6.11 -9.01 -0.14
C PRO A 43 -6.76 -10.30 0.39
N ASP A 44 -7.82 -10.19 1.20
CA ASP A 44 -8.62 -11.32 1.71
C ASP A 44 -9.67 -11.82 0.71
N ARG A 45 -9.90 -11.10 -0.40
CA ARG A 45 -10.76 -11.59 -1.48
C ARG A 45 -10.09 -12.81 -2.13
N LYS A 46 -10.92 -13.78 -2.52
CA LYS A 46 -10.47 -15.03 -3.18
C LYS A 46 -9.64 -14.74 -4.45
N ASP A 47 -9.93 -13.63 -5.12
CA ASP A 47 -9.24 -13.15 -6.31
C ASP A 47 -8.16 -12.13 -5.92
N LYS A 48 -7.12 -12.59 -5.19
CA LYS A 48 -5.98 -11.75 -4.83
C LYS A 48 -5.16 -11.41 -6.09
N THR A 49 -5.62 -10.42 -6.84
CA THR A 49 -4.94 -9.89 -8.01
C THR A 49 -4.25 -8.57 -7.64
N GLY A 50 -3.07 -8.35 -8.23
CA GLY A 50 -2.42 -7.06 -8.13
C GLY A 50 -3.34 -5.99 -8.71
N MET A 51 -3.42 -4.84 -8.04
CA MET A 51 -4.30 -3.76 -8.47
C MET A 51 -3.85 -3.24 -9.83
N GLU A 52 -4.80 -3.08 -10.75
CA GLU A 52 -4.51 -2.59 -12.10
C GLU A 52 -4.20 -1.09 -12.10
N GLY A 53 -3.36 -0.66 -13.06
CA GLY A 53 -2.99 0.74 -13.23
C GLY A 53 -2.18 1.34 -12.07
N VAL A 54 -1.48 0.51 -11.31
CA VAL A 54 -0.45 0.96 -10.36
C VAL A 54 0.77 1.41 -11.15
N VAL A 55 1.28 2.60 -10.85
CA VAL A 55 2.52 3.12 -11.44
C VAL A 55 3.67 2.70 -10.53
N VAL A 56 4.55 1.84 -11.04
CA VAL A 56 5.75 1.39 -10.33
C VAL A 56 6.98 2.05 -10.95
N GLU A 57 7.68 2.82 -10.13
CA GLU A 57 8.92 3.51 -10.48
C GLU A 57 10.08 2.86 -9.74
N THR A 58 11.09 2.43 -10.47
CA THR A 58 12.32 1.87 -9.90
C THR A 58 13.50 2.73 -10.34
N ALA A 59 14.22 3.28 -9.36
CA ALA A 59 15.46 4.02 -9.58
C ALA A 59 16.64 3.19 -9.08
N SER A 60 17.72 3.14 -9.85
CA SER A 60 18.96 2.47 -9.45
C SER A 60 20.08 3.49 -9.30
N LYS A 61 20.77 3.49 -8.17
CA LYS A 61 21.95 4.32 -7.93
C LYS A 61 23.04 3.48 -7.27
N GLU A 62 24.22 3.42 -7.90
CA GLU A 62 25.42 2.78 -7.32
C GLU A 62 25.19 1.31 -6.89
N GLY A 63 24.34 0.59 -7.61
CA GLY A 63 24.03 -0.82 -7.34
C GLY A 63 22.99 -1.06 -6.24
N VAL A 64 22.39 -0.01 -5.67
CA VAL A 64 21.18 -0.12 -4.85
C VAL A 64 19.97 0.42 -5.59
N TYR A 65 18.79 -0.06 -5.20
CA TYR A 65 17.53 0.22 -5.84
C TYR A 65 16.56 0.90 -4.87
N ASP A 66 15.92 1.95 -5.34
CA ASP A 66 14.79 2.58 -4.70
C ASP A 66 13.56 2.30 -5.56
N ILE A 67 12.47 1.86 -4.96
CA ILE A 67 11.25 1.48 -5.66
C ILE A 67 10.03 2.13 -5.01
N LYS A 68 9.14 2.65 -5.84
CA LYS A 68 7.92 3.31 -5.42
C LYS A 68 6.74 2.83 -6.26
N ALA A 69 5.69 2.36 -5.61
CA ALA A 69 4.41 2.05 -6.24
C ALA A 69 3.38 3.09 -5.82
N THR A 70 2.72 3.71 -6.79
CA THR A 70 1.72 4.76 -6.56
C THR A 70 0.44 4.41 -7.30
N LYS A 71 -0.71 4.57 -6.65
CA LYS A 71 -2.03 4.51 -7.28
C LYS A 71 -2.91 5.65 -6.79
N ILE A 72 -3.57 6.32 -7.72
CA ILE A 72 -4.67 7.22 -7.42
C ILE A 72 -5.98 6.44 -7.56
N ILE A 73 -6.82 6.51 -6.52
CA ILE A 73 -8.11 5.83 -6.43
C ILE A 73 -9.16 6.90 -6.10
N GLU A 74 -10.28 6.90 -6.80
CA GLU A 74 -11.38 7.84 -6.55
C GLU A 74 -12.14 7.44 -5.28
N TYR A 75 -12.71 8.41 -4.54
CA TYR A 75 -13.49 8.09 -3.33
C TYR A 75 -14.72 7.23 -3.66
N ASP A 76 -15.29 7.36 -4.86
CA ASP A 76 -16.38 6.51 -5.34
C ASP A 76 -15.99 5.02 -5.39
N ASP A 77 -14.71 4.70 -5.58
CA ASP A 77 -14.19 3.32 -5.51
C ASP A 77 -13.86 2.87 -4.07
N LEU A 78 -13.98 3.78 -3.09
CA LEU A 78 -13.64 3.61 -1.67
C LEU A 78 -14.85 3.84 -0.76
N GLN A 79 -16.04 3.44 -1.22
CA GLN A 79 -17.30 3.53 -0.47
C GLN A 79 -17.36 2.65 0.80
N SER A 80 -16.34 1.83 1.06
CA SER A 80 -16.29 0.95 2.23
C SER A 80 -14.88 0.87 2.77
N THR A 81 -14.77 0.49 4.06
CA THR A 81 -13.49 0.19 4.68
C THR A 81 -12.68 -0.78 3.80
N THR A 82 -11.56 -0.28 3.28
CA THR A 82 -10.75 -0.97 2.26
C THR A 82 -9.37 -1.24 2.83
N MET A 83 -8.87 -2.47 2.68
CA MET A 83 -7.50 -2.82 3.08
C MET A 83 -6.56 -2.79 1.89
N PHE A 84 -5.43 -2.11 2.06
CA PHE A 84 -4.37 -2.06 1.06
C PHE A 84 -3.15 -2.80 1.54
N ASP A 85 -2.63 -3.69 0.70
CA ASP A 85 -1.45 -4.50 0.95
C ASP A 85 -0.37 -4.14 -0.07
N CYS A 86 0.81 -3.74 0.40
CA CYS A 86 1.98 -3.59 -0.44
C CYS A 86 2.96 -4.72 -0.15
N GLU A 87 3.27 -5.53 -1.16
CA GLU A 87 4.27 -6.59 -1.10
C GLU A 87 5.54 -6.15 -1.82
N LEU A 88 6.64 -6.18 -1.09
CA LEU A 88 7.99 -5.99 -1.62
C LEU A 88 8.69 -7.35 -1.64
N ARG A 89 9.24 -7.71 -2.81
CA ARG A 89 9.96 -8.96 -3.04
C ARG A 89 11.34 -8.69 -3.61
N ILE A 90 12.33 -9.46 -3.17
CA ILE A 90 13.65 -9.53 -3.79
C ILE A 90 13.88 -11.02 -4.10
N PRO A 91 13.52 -11.47 -5.32
CA PRO A 91 13.55 -12.89 -5.69
C PRO A 91 14.92 -13.54 -5.48
N GLU A 92 16.00 -12.83 -5.80
CA GLU A 92 17.38 -13.31 -5.73
C GLU A 92 17.83 -13.54 -4.28
N ALA A 93 17.26 -12.79 -3.34
CA ALA A 93 17.54 -12.90 -1.91
C ALA A 93 16.51 -13.77 -1.16
N ASN A 94 15.48 -14.30 -1.85
CA ASN A 94 14.31 -14.94 -1.23
C ASN A 94 13.69 -14.09 -0.11
N TYR A 95 13.73 -12.77 -0.28
CA TYR A 95 13.21 -11.82 0.71
C TYR A 95 11.82 -11.36 0.28
N VAL A 96 10.86 -11.44 1.18
CA VAL A 96 9.50 -10.93 1.00
C VAL A 96 9.07 -10.22 2.27
N VAL A 97 8.58 -9.01 2.12
CA VAL A 97 7.99 -8.23 3.21
C VAL A 97 6.68 -7.61 2.73
N ARG A 98 5.70 -7.55 3.62
CA ARG A 98 4.39 -6.94 3.35
C ARG A 98 4.11 -5.86 4.37
N LYS A 99 3.46 -4.79 3.92
CA LYS A 99 2.85 -3.76 4.79
C LYS A 99 1.40 -3.59 4.38
N SER A 100 0.57 -3.37 5.39
CA SER A 100 -0.87 -3.23 5.23
C SER A 100 -1.32 -1.93 5.87
N ILE A 101 -2.25 -1.24 5.23
CA ILE A 101 -2.97 -0.10 5.81
C ILE A 101 -4.47 -0.30 5.58
N VAL A 102 -5.27 0.18 6.52
CA VAL A 102 -6.72 0.22 6.38
C VAL A 102 -7.13 1.65 6.10
N TYR A 103 -7.94 1.83 5.06
CA TYR A 103 -8.58 3.09 4.72
C TYR A 103 -10.03 3.06 5.19
N TYR A 104 -10.40 4.03 6.02
CA TYR A 104 -11.77 4.24 6.47
C TYR A 104 -12.36 5.42 5.71
N PRO A 105 -13.48 5.25 4.98
CA PRO A 105 -14.20 6.38 4.43
C PRO A 105 -14.73 7.28 5.56
N ALA A 106 -14.87 8.59 5.30
CA ALA A 106 -15.33 9.55 6.30
C ALA A 106 -16.74 9.24 6.83
N ASP A 107 -17.52 8.45 6.10
CA ASP A 107 -18.87 8.02 6.46
C ASP A 107 -18.91 6.87 7.50
N ASP A 108 -17.75 6.29 7.89
CA ASP A 108 -17.67 5.30 8.98
C ASP A 108 -17.71 5.96 10.39
N GLU A 109 -17.64 7.30 10.48
CA GLU A 109 -17.83 8.04 11.74
C GLU A 109 -19.30 8.28 12.11
N ASP A 110 -20.27 7.96 11.23
CA ASP A 110 -21.71 8.09 11.53
C ASP A 110 -22.36 6.80 12.06
N ILE A 111 -21.71 5.64 11.92
CA ILE A 111 -22.28 4.36 12.42
C ILE A 111 -22.17 4.25 13.95
N VAL A 112 -21.15 4.84 14.58
CA VAL A 112 -20.99 4.81 16.05
C VAL A 112 -21.97 5.76 16.75
N LEU A 113 -22.34 6.88 16.11
CA LEU A 113 -23.26 7.87 16.69
C LEU A 113 -24.74 7.43 16.66
N SER A 114 -25.11 6.48 15.79
CA SER A 114 -26.46 5.91 15.78
C SER A 114 -26.72 4.90 16.90
N TYR A 115 -25.67 4.30 17.51
CA TYR A 115 -25.83 3.33 18.60
C TYR A 115 -25.90 3.96 20.00
N VAL A 116 -25.43 5.20 20.17
CA VAL A 116 -25.40 5.86 21.50
C VAL A 116 -26.65 6.71 21.75
N ARG A 117 -27.47 6.95 20.71
CA ARG A 117 -28.66 7.82 20.81
C ARG A 117 -29.98 7.04 20.93
N GLY A 118 -29.90 5.81 21.44
CA GLY A 118 -31.01 4.85 21.56
C GLY A 118 -31.37 4.42 22.98
N ASP A 119 -30.77 4.98 24.04
CA ASP A 119 -31.12 4.67 25.43
C ASP A 119 -31.13 5.93 26.31
N CYS A 120 -32.35 6.45 26.53
CA CYS A 120 -32.93 7.11 27.72
C CYS A 120 -34.04 8.09 27.30
#